data_AF-A0A0C1M960-F1
#
_entry.id   AF-A0A0C1M960-F1
#
_cell.length_a   1.000
_cell.length_b   1.000
_cell.length_c   1.000
_cell.angle_alpha   90.00
_cell.angle_beta   90.00
_cell.angle_gamma   90.00
#
_symmetry.space_group_name_H-M   'P 1'
#
loop_
_entity.id
_entity.type
_entity.pdbx_description
1 polymer ?
#
loop_
_entity_poly.entity_id
_entity_poly.type
_entity_poly.pdbx_seq_one_letter_code
_entity_poly.pdbx_strand_id
1 'polypeptide(L)'
;MIKSVVHDEARLVQRSQPATQADGQTITDLIDTLRANQENCVGMAANMIGVNRRIIVVDMGILPVAMINPEITKMAGPYDTQEGCLSLSGERPTHRFKTIDVTFLNQNFQKQRQTFTGFVAQIIQHEVDHCNGILI
;
A
#
# COMPACT_ATOMS: atom_id res chain seq x y z
N MET A 1 15.76 4.61 -6.09
CA MET A 1 16.74 3.52 -5.87
C MET A 1 16.00 2.33 -5.26
N ILE A 2 16.33 1.10 -5.66
CA ILE A 2 15.74 -0.11 -5.09
C ILE A 2 16.13 -0.23 -3.61
N LYS A 3 15.14 -0.46 -2.74
CA LYS A 3 15.32 -0.59 -1.28
C LYS A 3 15.15 -2.04 -0.84
N SER A 4 15.78 -2.41 0.26
CA SER A 4 15.54 -3.70 0.90
C SER A 4 14.18 -3.72 1.60
N VAL A 5 13.49 -4.86 1.54
CA VAL A 5 12.23 -5.08 2.26
C VAL A 5 12.51 -5.30 3.75
N VAL A 6 11.70 -4.66 4.60
CA VAL A 6 11.72 -4.81 6.05
C VAL A 6 10.88 -6.03 6.44
N HIS A 7 11.48 -6.93 7.22
CA HIS A 7 10.81 -8.11 7.80
C HIS A 7 10.62 -8.01 9.32
N ASP A 8 11.13 -6.94 9.94
CA ASP A 8 10.97 -6.70 11.37
C ASP A 8 9.55 -6.19 11.67
N GLU A 9 8.69 -7.09 12.14
CA GLU A 9 7.29 -6.80 12.48
C GLU A 9 7.16 -5.65 13.49
N ALA A 10 8.09 -5.51 14.44
CA ALA A 10 8.05 -4.45 15.45
C ALA A 10 8.15 -3.04 14.84
N ARG A 11 8.77 -2.94 13.66
CA ARG A 11 8.82 -1.69 12.88
C ARG A 11 7.58 -1.50 12.01
N LEU A 12 6.98 -2.60 11.54
CA LEU A 12 5.85 -2.56 10.62
C LEU A 12 4.52 -2.29 11.33
N VAL A 13 4.40 -2.59 12.63
CA VAL A 13 3.21 -2.29 13.45
C VAL A 13 3.12 -0.83 13.91
N GLN A 14 4.07 0.02 13.50
CA GLN A 14 4.04 1.45 13.81
C GLN A 14 3.15 2.19 12.80
N ARG A 15 2.24 3.03 13.30
CA ARG A 15 1.41 3.89 12.45
C ARG A 15 2.24 4.87 11.65
N SER A 16 1.98 4.91 10.34
CA SER A 16 2.65 5.79 9.41
C SER A 16 2.33 7.27 9.64
N GLN A 17 3.35 8.13 9.62
CA GLN A 17 3.15 9.58 9.66
C GLN A 17 2.64 10.12 8.32
N PRO A 18 1.84 11.22 8.31
CA PRO A 18 1.46 11.87 7.07
C PRO A 18 2.68 12.23 6.21
N ALA A 19 2.55 12.00 4.91
CA ALA A 19 3.52 12.38 3.91
C ALA A 19 3.27 13.79 3.38
N THR A 20 4.35 14.43 2.95
CA THR A 20 4.45 15.82 2.51
C THR A 20 5.25 15.88 1.21
N GLN A 21 5.31 17.04 0.56
CA GLN A 21 6.10 17.22 -0.67
C GLN A 21 7.59 16.90 -0.50
N ALA A 22 8.11 16.96 0.72
CA ALA A 22 9.49 16.57 1.03
C ALA A 22 9.75 15.05 0.85
N ASP A 23 8.70 14.23 0.83
CA ASP A 23 8.78 12.77 0.72
C ASP A 23 8.81 12.29 -0.74
N GLY A 24 9.05 13.19 -1.71
CA GLY A 24 9.11 12.86 -3.13
C GLY A 24 10.08 11.72 -3.47
N GLN A 25 11.24 11.67 -2.81
CA GLN A 25 12.19 10.58 -3.01
C GLN A 25 11.65 9.22 -2.54
N THR A 26 10.87 9.20 -1.46
CA THR A 26 10.24 7.96 -0.94
C THR A 26 9.27 7.38 -1.95
N ILE A 27 8.52 8.24 -2.67
CA ILE A 27 7.61 7.79 -3.73
C ILE A 27 8.40 7.10 -4.84
N THR A 28 9.49 7.72 -5.31
CA THR A 28 10.35 7.15 -6.34
C THR A 28 10.96 5.82 -5.90
N ASP A 29 11.52 5.77 -4.69
CA ASP A 29 12.12 4.55 -4.14
C ASP A 29 11.11 3.41 -4.01
N LEU A 30 9.86 3.72 -3.61
CA LEU A 30 8.80 2.74 -3.47
C LEU A 30 8.35 2.19 -4.84
N ILE A 31 8.24 3.04 -5.86
CA ILE A 31 7.93 2.62 -7.23
C ILE A 31 9.06 1.75 -7.81
N ASP A 32 10.31 2.17 -7.66
CA ASP A 32 11.47 1.40 -8.13
C ASP A 32 11.52 0.03 -7.47
N THR A 33 11.24 -0.03 -6.16
CA THR A 33 11.27 -1.28 -5.39
C THR A 33 10.11 -2.19 -5.78
N LEU A 34 8.88 -1.67 -5.95
CA LEU A 34 7.76 -2.48 -6.44
C LEU A 34 8.08 -3.07 -7.81
N ARG A 35 8.58 -2.24 -8.75
CA ARG A 35 9.00 -2.70 -10.10
C ARG A 35 10.02 -3.83 -10.06
N ALA A 36 11.01 -3.72 -9.18
CA ALA A 36 12.02 -4.76 -9.00
C ALA A 36 11.47 -6.08 -8.43
N ASN A 37 10.27 -6.06 -7.85
CA ASN A 37 9.62 -7.22 -7.23
C ASN A 37 8.29 -7.61 -7.90
N GLN A 38 8.00 -7.09 -9.10
CA GLN A 38 6.70 -7.25 -9.78
C GLN A 38 6.28 -8.70 -10.07
N GLU A 39 7.23 -9.64 -10.10
CA GLU A 39 6.92 -11.06 -10.27
C GLU A 39 6.14 -11.65 -9.08
N ASN A 40 6.31 -11.09 -7.88
CA ASN A 40 5.76 -11.63 -6.64
C ASN A 40 5.04 -10.59 -5.77
N CYS A 41 4.90 -9.35 -6.26
CA CYS A 41 4.41 -8.22 -5.49
C CYS A 41 3.58 -7.28 -6.35
N VAL A 42 2.39 -6.94 -5.87
CA VAL A 42 1.41 -6.10 -6.56
C VAL A 42 1.10 -4.80 -5.81
N GLY A 43 1.66 -4.62 -4.62
CA GLY A 43 1.47 -3.45 -3.77
C GLY A 43 2.60 -3.34 -2.75
N MET A 44 2.96 -2.10 -2.40
CA MET A 44 3.89 -1.83 -1.31
C MET A 44 3.56 -0.54 -0.56
N ALA A 45 3.76 -0.54 0.75
CA ALA A 45 3.71 0.63 1.61
C ALA A 45 5.12 1.09 2.01
N ALA A 46 5.30 2.40 2.26
CA ALA A 46 6.62 2.96 2.52
C ALA A 46 7.30 2.40 3.79
N ASN A 47 6.54 1.94 4.78
CA ASN A 47 7.12 1.30 5.97
C ASN A 47 7.82 -0.03 5.63
N MET A 48 7.39 -0.73 4.57
CA MET A 48 8.04 -1.95 4.07
C MET A 48 9.44 -1.68 3.50
N ILE A 49 9.75 -0.43 3.13
CA ILE A 49 11.11 0.00 2.72
C ILE A 49 11.82 0.81 3.83
N GLY A 50 11.30 0.73 5.06
CA GLY A 50 11.89 1.34 6.25
C GLY A 50 11.57 2.82 6.44
N VAL A 51 10.62 3.38 5.70
CA VAL A 51 10.24 4.80 5.78
C VAL A 51 8.88 4.94 6.45
N ASN A 52 8.84 5.60 7.62
CA ASN A 52 7.61 5.82 8.38
C ASN A 52 6.78 6.98 7.78
N ARG A 53 6.22 6.76 6.59
CA ARG A 53 5.37 7.71 5.86
C ARG A 53 4.14 7.02 5.27
N ARG A 54 3.01 7.72 5.23
CA ARG A 54 1.73 7.22 4.73
C ARG A 54 1.69 7.33 3.21
N ILE A 55 2.42 6.44 2.54
CA ILE A 55 2.51 6.36 1.08
C ILE A 55 2.39 4.88 0.71
N ILE A 56 1.54 4.60 -0.28
CA ILE A 56 1.43 3.29 -0.90
C ILE A 56 1.66 3.40 -2.40
N VAL A 57 2.12 2.32 -3.02
CA VAL A 57 2.16 2.16 -4.47
C VAL A 57 1.49 0.85 -4.81
N VAL A 58 0.58 0.88 -5.79
CA VAL A 58 -0.20 -0.28 -6.22
C VAL A 58 0.02 -0.52 -7.71
N ASP A 59 0.30 -1.76 -8.09
CA ASP A 59 0.34 -2.15 -9.49
C ASP A 59 -1.09 -2.32 -10.03
N MET A 60 -1.42 -1.56 -11.08
CA MET A 60 -2.70 -1.62 -11.77
C MET A 60 -2.56 -2.11 -13.22
N GLY A 61 -1.45 -2.78 -13.54
CA GLY A 61 -1.20 -3.46 -14.81
C GLY A 61 -0.43 -2.65 -15.84
N ILE A 62 -0.77 -1.37 -16.07
CA ILE A 62 -0.05 -0.53 -17.04
C ILE A 62 1.14 0.17 -16.36
N LEU A 63 0.89 0.83 -15.24
CA LEU A 63 1.88 1.55 -14.45
C LEU A 63 1.53 1.48 -12.96
N PRO A 64 2.53 1.36 -12.07
CA PRO A 64 2.33 1.54 -10.64
C PRO A 64 1.76 2.92 -10.32
N VAL A 65 0.73 2.96 -9.47
CA VAL A 65 0.07 4.19 -9.02
C VAL A 65 0.46 4.45 -7.58
N ALA A 66 1.09 5.59 -7.33
CA ALA A 66 1.36 6.07 -5.98
C ALA A 66 0.14 6.80 -5.41
N MET A 67 -0.27 6.41 -4.20
CA MET A 67 -1.28 7.11 -3.41
C MET A 67 -0.64 7.64 -2.13
N ILE A 68 -0.62 8.96 -1.99
CA ILE A 68 -0.07 9.66 -0.84
C ILE A 68 -1.20 9.98 0.12
N ASN A 69 -0.99 9.71 1.41
CA ASN A 69 -2.00 9.87 2.46
C ASN A 69 -3.36 9.23 2.12
N PRO A 70 -3.42 7.97 1.61
CA PRO A 70 -4.68 7.34 1.26
C PRO A 70 -5.58 7.15 2.48
N GLU A 71 -6.88 7.34 2.30
CA GLU A 71 -7.91 7.09 3.30
C GLU A 71 -9.08 6.36 2.64
N ILE A 72 -9.46 5.21 3.19
CA ILE A 72 -10.63 4.46 2.75
C ILE A 72 -11.85 5.06 3.45
N THR A 73 -12.72 5.69 2.67
CA THR A 73 -13.89 6.44 3.15
C THR A 73 -15.18 5.61 3.15
N LYS A 74 -15.25 4.55 2.33
CA LYS A 74 -16.35 3.59 2.31
C LYS A 74 -15.84 2.20 1.91
N MET A 75 -16.55 1.18 2.38
CA MET A 75 -16.28 -0.22 2.12
C MET A 75 -17.60 -0.97 1.90
N ALA A 76 -17.65 -1.86 0.91
CA ALA A 76 -18.84 -2.65 0.60
C ALA A 76 -18.49 -4.04 0.05
N GLY A 77 -19.38 -5.00 0.32
CA GLY A 77 -19.24 -6.38 -0.14
C GLY A 77 -18.13 -7.13 0.60
N PRO A 78 -18.28 -7.43 1.90
CA PRO A 78 -17.31 -8.20 2.66
C PRO A 78 -17.11 -9.61 2.08
N TYR A 79 -15.88 -10.12 2.13
CA TYR A 79 -15.53 -11.48 1.74
C TYR A 79 -14.23 -11.93 2.42
N ASP A 80 -14.09 -13.24 2.60
CA ASP A 80 -12.86 -13.86 3.09
C ASP A 80 -11.95 -14.21 1.91
N THR A 81 -10.65 -14.04 2.12
CA THR A 81 -9.61 -14.30 1.12
C THR A 81 -8.32 -14.76 1.79
N GLN A 82 -7.29 -15.07 0.99
CA GLN A 82 -5.93 -15.29 1.48
C GLN A 82 -4.99 -14.28 0.81
N GLU A 83 -4.01 -13.80 1.58
CA GLU A 83 -3.02 -12.83 1.12
C GLU A 83 -1.62 -13.27 1.57
N GLY A 84 -0.62 -12.94 0.74
CA GLY A 84 0.78 -12.91 1.13
C GLY A 84 1.26 -11.46 1.29
N CYS A 85 2.41 -11.28 1.92
CA CYS A 85 3.07 -9.98 2.06
C CYS A 85 4.57 -10.18 1.91
N LEU A 86 5.28 -9.34 1.14
CA LEU A 86 6.74 -9.47 1.01
C LEU A 86 7.48 -9.37 2.34
N SER A 87 6.90 -8.69 3.34
CA SER A 87 7.49 -8.58 4.67
C SER A 87 7.31 -9.83 5.53
N LEU A 88 6.40 -10.75 5.19
CA LEU A 88 6.00 -11.90 6.01
C LEU A 88 6.19 -13.22 5.26
N SER A 89 6.36 -14.32 6.00
CA SER A 89 6.44 -15.65 5.40
C SER A 89 5.06 -16.27 5.22
N GLY A 90 4.76 -16.74 4.01
CA GLY A 90 3.56 -17.51 3.68
C GLY A 90 2.31 -16.66 3.48
N GLU A 91 1.19 -17.34 3.28
CA GLU A 91 -0.13 -16.72 3.12
C GLU A 91 -0.97 -16.85 4.40
N ARG A 92 -1.87 -15.90 4.62
CA ARG A 92 -2.77 -15.86 5.78
C ARG A 92 -4.21 -15.54 5.34
N PRO A 93 -5.21 -16.14 6.00
CA PRO A 93 -6.60 -15.76 5.77
C PRO A 93 -6.87 -14.35 6.30
N THR A 94 -7.61 -13.55 5.53
CA THR A 94 -8.00 -12.18 5.93
C THR A 94 -9.36 -11.80 5.38
N HIS A 95 -9.92 -10.71 5.90
CA HIS A 95 -11.23 -10.20 5.54
C HIS A 95 -11.13 -8.88 4.78
N ARG A 96 -11.81 -8.80 3.63
CA ARG A 96 -11.69 -7.68 2.68
C ARG A 96 -13.06 -7.28 2.14
N PHE A 97 -13.09 -6.12 1.49
CA PHE A 97 -14.28 -5.58 0.85
C PHE A 97 -14.07 -5.49 -0.65
N LYS A 98 -15.06 -5.97 -1.42
CA LYS A 98 -15.02 -6.00 -2.90
C LYS A 98 -14.95 -4.61 -3.53
N THR A 99 -15.48 -3.59 -2.83
CA THR A 99 -15.53 -2.22 -3.31
C THR A 99 -15.12 -1.26 -2.20
N ILE A 100 -14.25 -0.31 -2.52
CA ILE A 100 -13.81 0.75 -1.60
C ILE A 100 -13.85 2.13 -2.27
N ASP A 101 -14.20 3.16 -1.52
CA ASP A 101 -13.99 4.57 -1.94
C ASP A 101 -12.76 5.11 -1.25
N VAL A 102 -11.78 5.62 -2.00
CA VAL A 102 -10.50 6.09 -1.46
C VAL A 102 -10.30 7.56 -1.81
N THR A 103 -9.89 8.35 -0.81
CA THR A 103 -9.35 9.70 -1.00
C THR A 103 -7.85 9.69 -0.79
N PHE A 104 -7.09 10.32 -1.67
CA PHE A 104 -5.63 10.35 -1.60
C PHE A 104 -5.07 11.56 -2.35
N LEU A 105 -3.77 11.80 -2.26
CA LEU A 105 -3.05 12.74 -3.12
C LEU A 105 -2.26 11.97 -4.17
N ASN A 106 -2.28 12.42 -5.42
CA ASN A 106 -1.40 11.88 -6.47
C ASN A 106 0.05 12.38 -6.28
N GLN A 107 0.97 11.94 -7.13
CA GLN A 107 2.40 12.33 -7.06
C GLN A 107 2.66 13.85 -7.13
N ASN A 108 1.73 14.61 -7.71
CA ASN A 108 1.76 16.07 -7.77
C ASN A 108 1.06 16.73 -6.55
N PHE A 109 0.76 15.95 -5.51
CA PHE A 109 0.03 16.36 -4.31
C PHE A 109 -1.39 16.91 -4.58
N GLN A 110 -2.00 16.51 -5.70
CA GLN A 110 -3.37 16.90 -6.05
C GLN A 110 -4.37 15.89 -5.50
N LYS A 111 -5.45 16.38 -4.88
CA LYS A 111 -6.51 15.55 -4.30
C LYS A 111 -7.20 14.70 -5.35
N GLN A 112 -7.35 13.43 -5.03
CA GLN A 112 -8.08 12.42 -5.79
C GLN A 112 -9.16 11.81 -4.92
N ARG A 113 -10.27 11.42 -5.54
CA ARG A 113 -11.30 10.58 -4.94
C ARG A 113 -11.74 9.56 -5.98
N GLN A 114 -11.59 8.27 -5.68
CA GLN A 114 -11.84 7.22 -6.64
C GLN A 114 -12.41 5.97 -5.96
N THR A 115 -13.31 5.29 -6.66
CA THR A 115 -13.81 3.98 -6.26
C THR A 115 -12.95 2.90 -6.91
N PHE A 116 -12.52 1.94 -6.11
CA PHE A 116 -11.77 0.76 -6.57
C PHE A 116 -12.57 -0.50 -6.28
N THR A 117 -12.42 -1.51 -7.12
CA THR A 117 -13.15 -2.77 -7.01
C THR A 117 -12.23 -3.98 -7.21
N GLY A 118 -12.71 -5.16 -6.78
CA GLY A 118 -12.05 -6.44 -7.01
C GLY A 118 -10.65 -6.50 -6.42
N PHE A 119 -9.71 -7.08 -7.17
CA PHE A 119 -8.36 -7.32 -6.68
C PHE A 119 -7.58 -6.03 -6.38
N VAL A 120 -7.80 -4.96 -7.16
CA VAL A 120 -7.17 -3.65 -6.87
C VAL A 120 -7.67 -3.08 -5.54
N ALA A 121 -8.95 -3.22 -5.24
CA ALA A 121 -9.48 -2.83 -3.93
C ALA A 121 -8.83 -3.63 -2.80
N GLN A 122 -8.63 -4.94 -3.00
CA GLN A 122 -7.97 -5.81 -2.03
C GLN A 122 -6.54 -5.35 -1.74
N ILE A 123 -5.74 -5.08 -2.79
CA ILE A 123 -4.36 -4.60 -2.63
C ILE A 123 -4.33 -3.27 -1.87
N ILE A 124 -5.18 -2.31 -2.23
CA ILE A 124 -5.20 -1.00 -1.55
C ILE A 124 -5.56 -1.16 -0.07
N GLN A 125 -6.50 -2.04 0.28
CA GLN A 125 -6.82 -2.33 1.69
C GLN A 125 -5.59 -2.85 2.44
N HIS A 126 -4.85 -3.81 1.85
CA HIS A 126 -3.61 -4.34 2.40
C HIS A 126 -2.56 -3.24 2.64
N GLU A 127 -2.28 -2.42 1.64
CA GLU A 127 -1.25 -1.37 1.78
C GLU A 127 -1.67 -0.24 2.74
N VAL A 128 -2.97 0.05 2.83
CA VAL A 128 -3.51 0.98 3.82
C VAL A 128 -3.41 0.41 5.24
N ASP A 129 -3.60 -0.89 5.42
CA ASP A 129 -3.38 -1.57 6.71
C ASP A 129 -1.93 -1.44 7.17
N HIS A 130 -0.96 -1.64 6.27
CA HIS A 130 0.44 -1.35 6.56
C HIS A 130 0.65 0.08 7.05
N CYS A 131 0.02 1.08 6.43
CA CYS A 131 0.10 2.45 6.90
C CYS A 131 -0.52 2.66 8.30
N ASN A 132 -1.43 1.78 8.73
CA ASN A 132 -2.07 1.82 10.04
C ASN A 132 -1.32 0.97 11.09
N GLY A 133 -0.22 0.33 10.71
CA GLY A 133 0.50 -0.61 11.57
C GLY A 133 -0.23 -1.94 11.76
N ILE A 134 -1.07 -2.32 10.79
CA ILE A 134 -1.85 -3.57 10.80
C ILE A 134 -1.21 -4.51 9.77
N LEU A 135 -0.97 -5.75 10.20
CA LEU A 135 -0.45 -6.83 9.36
C LEU A 135 -1.53 -7.90 9.18
N ILE A 136 -1.46 -8.64 8.08
CA ILE A 136 -2.31 -9.81 7.81
C ILE A 136 -1.97 -11.01 8.70
#